data_AF-A0A4Q3WMJ9-F1
#
_entry.id   AF-A0A4Q3WMJ9-F1
#
_cell.length_a   1.000
_cell.length_b   1.000
_cell.length_c   1.000
_cell.angle_alpha   90.00
_cell.angle_beta   90.00
_cell.angle_gamma   90.00
#
_symmetry.space_group_name_H-M   'P 1'
#
loop_
_entity.id
_entity.type
_entity.pdbx_description
1 polymer ?
#
loop_
_entity_poly.entity_id
_entity_poly.type
_entity_poly.pdbx_seq_one_letter_code
_entity_poly.pdbx_strand_id
1 'polypeptide(L)'
;MKMSKPYITIGGALLLAGFIAGATAPSAQAQFKKISEQEEIEAGRQSAAQAVKEYGAALPASDPRAQRVKRLGALFAAQTTRKNIPFSYTVLQNDKVLNAFAAPGGPIFVTTKLISTAANDAELAYVLGHETGHIERKHIVNAVAKQQKVGLAAGILGTILGRGKSGDILGAATAITYNVW
;
A
#
# COMPACT_ATOMS: atom_id res chain seq x y z
N MET A 1 30.43 -7.25 -56.75
CA MET A 1 31.46 -7.95 -55.96
C MET A 1 30.85 -8.38 -54.63
N LYS A 2 30.65 -9.69 -54.45
CA LYS A 2 30.21 -10.34 -53.21
C LYS A 2 31.42 -10.52 -52.29
N MET A 3 31.28 -10.23 -51.00
CA MET A 3 31.99 -10.93 -49.92
C MET A 3 31.16 -10.87 -48.63
N SER A 4 30.38 -11.91 -48.35
CA SER A 4 29.82 -12.19 -47.03
C SER A 4 30.69 -13.23 -46.34
N LYS A 5 31.18 -12.92 -45.13
CA LYS A 5 31.97 -13.80 -44.28
C LYS A 5 31.09 -14.87 -43.61
N PRO A 6 31.59 -16.11 -43.40
CA PRO A 6 30.82 -17.19 -42.75
C PRO A 6 31.36 -17.62 -41.37
N TYR A 7 30.49 -18.39 -40.65
CA TYR A 7 30.75 -19.41 -39.60
C TYR A 7 30.94 -18.94 -38.13
N ILE A 8 30.50 -19.60 -37.03
CA ILE A 8 29.94 -20.96 -36.75
C ILE A 8 29.15 -20.98 -35.39
N THR A 9 28.22 -21.93 -35.34
CA THR A 9 27.39 -22.63 -34.33
C THR A 9 27.87 -22.84 -32.87
N ILE A 10 26.92 -22.80 -31.91
CA ILE A 10 26.73 -23.69 -30.72
C ILE A 10 25.19 -23.71 -30.49
N GLY A 11 24.41 -24.77 -30.31
CA GLY A 11 24.60 -26.15 -29.86
C GLY A 11 23.58 -26.42 -28.74
N GLY A 12 22.59 -27.30 -28.95
CA GLY A 12 21.74 -27.85 -27.87
C GLY A 12 20.24 -27.98 -28.19
N ALA A 13 19.82 -29.17 -28.59
CA ALA A 13 18.43 -29.62 -28.70
C ALA A 13 18.18 -30.85 -27.78
N LEU A 14 16.90 -31.22 -27.63
CA LEU A 14 16.29 -32.38 -26.94
C LEU A 14 15.90 -32.17 -25.45
N LEU A 15 14.73 -32.59 -24.93
CA LEU A 15 13.54 -33.29 -25.45
C LEU A 15 12.40 -33.26 -24.39
N LEU A 16 11.15 -33.19 -24.88
CA LEU A 16 9.91 -33.86 -24.47
C LEU A 16 9.51 -34.04 -22.98
N ALA A 17 8.27 -33.63 -22.64
CA ALA A 17 7.16 -34.57 -22.34
C ALA A 17 5.85 -33.81 -22.09
N GLY A 18 4.78 -34.23 -22.77
CA GLY A 18 3.44 -33.74 -22.54
C GLY A 18 2.79 -34.32 -21.30
N PHE A 19 1.83 -33.57 -20.75
CA PHE A 19 0.71 -34.14 -20.01
C PHE A 19 -0.54 -33.30 -20.33
N ILE A 20 -1.35 -33.79 -21.26
CA ILE A 20 -2.76 -33.45 -21.32
C ILE A 20 -3.44 -34.39 -20.33
N ALA A 21 -3.65 -33.93 -19.09
CA ALA A 21 -4.61 -34.54 -18.19
C ALA A 21 -5.71 -33.51 -17.95
N GLY A 22 -6.92 -33.85 -18.37
CA GLY A 22 -8.14 -33.21 -17.91
C GLY A 22 -8.24 -33.39 -16.40
N ALA A 23 -7.78 -32.40 -15.66
CA ALA A 23 -8.45 -32.00 -14.44
C ALA A 23 -9.16 -30.71 -14.80
N THR A 24 -10.48 -30.75 -14.91
CA THR A 24 -11.27 -29.61 -14.46
C THR A 24 -10.91 -29.46 -12.99
N ALA A 25 -9.79 -28.78 -12.70
CA ALA A 25 -9.57 -28.22 -11.39
C ALA A 25 -10.89 -27.49 -11.10
N PRO A 26 -11.66 -27.88 -10.07
CA PRO A 26 -12.88 -27.16 -9.73
C PRO A 26 -12.43 -25.73 -9.72
N SER A 27 -13.00 -24.90 -10.61
CA SER A 27 -12.54 -23.54 -10.81
C SER A 27 -12.40 -22.98 -9.42
N ALA A 28 -11.16 -22.77 -8.98
CA ALA A 28 -10.87 -22.19 -7.69
C ALA A 28 -11.19 -20.71 -7.87
N GLN A 29 -12.47 -20.43 -8.14
CA GLN A 29 -13.24 -19.41 -7.49
C GLN A 29 -13.05 -19.67 -5.99
N ALA A 30 -11.83 -19.43 -5.50
CA ALA A 30 -11.61 -19.04 -4.15
C ALA A 30 -12.63 -17.94 -3.95
N GLN A 31 -13.70 -18.25 -3.23
CA GLN A 31 -14.60 -17.23 -2.74
C GLN A 31 -13.71 -16.38 -1.84
N PHE A 32 -13.10 -15.36 -2.41
CA PHE A 32 -12.22 -14.45 -1.71
C PHE A 32 -13.08 -13.84 -0.62
N LYS A 33 -12.86 -14.29 0.62
CA LYS A 33 -13.51 -13.72 1.78
C LYS A 33 -13.12 -12.25 1.76
N LYS A 34 -14.10 -11.38 1.53
CA LYS A 34 -13.90 -9.93 1.66
C LYS A 34 -13.30 -9.71 3.04
N ILE A 35 -12.11 -9.11 3.10
CA ILE A 35 -11.46 -8.74 4.35
C ILE A 35 -12.49 -7.97 5.17
N SER A 36 -12.77 -8.46 6.38
CA SER A 36 -13.68 -7.79 7.29
C SER A 36 -13.09 -6.46 7.74
N GLU A 37 -13.94 -5.54 8.16
CA GLU A 37 -13.49 -4.23 8.63
C GLU A 37 -12.54 -4.34 9.83
N GLN A 38 -12.76 -5.32 10.72
CA GLN A 38 -11.87 -5.57 11.85
C GLN A 38 -10.49 -6.07 11.41
N GLU A 39 -10.44 -6.99 10.45
CA GLU A 39 -9.17 -7.45 9.86
C GLU A 39 -8.44 -6.28 9.16
N GLU A 40 -9.16 -5.39 8.49
CA GLU A 40 -8.59 -4.19 7.86
C GLU A 40 -7.99 -3.22 8.91
N ILE A 41 -8.68 -2.99 10.01
CA ILE A 41 -8.20 -2.14 11.13
C ILE A 41 -6.94 -2.73 11.75
N GLU A 42 -6.92 -4.05 11.97
CA GLU A 42 -5.76 -4.71 12.55
C GLU A 42 -4.54 -4.66 11.63
N ALA A 43 -4.73 -4.88 10.33
CA ALA A 43 -3.69 -4.69 9.34
C ALA A 43 -3.14 -3.25 9.37
N GLY A 44 -4.01 -2.25 9.52
CA GLY A 44 -3.63 -0.85 9.72
C GLY A 44 -2.72 -0.62 10.91
N ARG A 45 -3.05 -1.20 12.07
CA ARG A 45 -2.23 -1.09 13.29
C ARG A 45 -0.82 -1.65 13.09
N GLN A 46 -0.72 -2.79 12.41
CA GLN A 46 0.58 -3.40 12.10
C GLN A 46 1.39 -2.54 11.13
N SER A 47 0.75 -1.98 10.10
CA SER A 47 1.38 -1.03 9.18
C SER A 47 1.86 0.24 9.88
N ALA A 48 1.11 0.74 10.88
CA ALA A 48 1.52 1.91 11.66
C ALA A 48 2.83 1.68 12.43
N ALA A 49 2.98 0.51 13.05
CA ALA A 49 4.22 0.14 13.74
C ALA A 49 5.41 0.05 12.78
N GLN A 50 5.19 -0.40 11.55
CA GLN A 50 6.22 -0.46 10.53
C GLN A 50 6.56 0.93 9.97
N ALA A 51 5.57 1.80 9.76
CA ALA A 51 5.76 3.16 9.29
C ALA A 51 6.71 3.95 10.22
N VAL A 52 6.56 3.78 11.54
CA VAL A 52 7.46 4.40 12.53
C VAL A 52 8.89 3.90 12.41
N LYS A 53 9.10 2.60 12.11
CA LYS A 53 10.44 2.03 11.91
C LYS A 53 11.11 2.54 10.64
N GLU A 54 10.34 2.68 9.56
CA GLU A 54 10.85 3.00 8.24
C GLU A 54 11.04 4.51 8.03
N TYR A 55 10.07 5.31 8.48
CA TYR A 55 10.06 6.75 8.25
C TYR A 55 10.47 7.56 9.48
N GLY A 56 10.50 6.98 10.68
CA GLY A 56 10.91 7.66 11.91
C GLY A 56 9.77 7.85 12.91
N ALA A 57 10.13 8.29 14.12
CA ALA A 57 9.20 8.48 15.23
C ALA A 57 8.05 9.44 14.88
N ALA A 58 6.87 9.17 15.42
CA ALA A 58 5.76 10.11 15.34
C ALA A 58 6.08 11.37 16.16
N LEU A 59 5.73 12.54 15.65
CA LEU A 59 5.80 13.78 16.43
C LEU A 59 4.85 13.71 17.63
N PRO A 60 5.21 14.32 18.77
CA PRO A 60 4.34 14.38 19.92
C PRO A 60 3.06 15.15 19.60
N ALA A 61 1.95 14.81 20.25
CA ALA A 61 0.65 15.48 20.02
C ALA A 61 0.66 16.98 20.37
N SER A 62 1.62 17.43 21.19
CA SER A 62 1.85 18.84 21.50
C SER A 62 2.55 19.60 20.37
N ASP A 63 3.13 18.92 19.37
CA ASP A 63 3.81 19.59 18.25
C ASP A 63 2.79 20.34 17.38
N PRO A 64 3.01 21.64 17.08
CA PRO A 64 2.10 22.43 16.26
C PRO A 64 1.84 21.81 14.88
N ARG A 65 2.82 21.12 14.29
CA ARG A 65 2.68 20.45 12.99
C ARG A 65 1.74 19.25 13.10
N ALA A 66 1.85 18.48 14.18
CA ALA A 66 0.95 17.36 14.47
C ALA A 66 -0.48 17.86 14.69
N GLN A 67 -0.66 18.96 15.44
CA GLN A 67 -1.97 19.57 15.65
C GLN A 67 -2.58 20.11 14.35
N ARG A 68 -1.79 20.78 13.51
CA ARG A 68 -2.20 21.27 12.19
C ARG A 68 -2.71 20.13 11.30
N VAL A 69 -1.92 19.06 11.16
CA VAL A 69 -2.28 17.88 10.35
C VAL A 69 -3.53 17.20 10.91
N LYS A 70 -3.62 17.01 12.22
CA LYS A 70 -4.79 16.42 12.87
C LYS A 70 -6.05 17.24 12.63
N ARG A 71 -5.97 18.57 12.76
CA ARG A 71 -7.10 19.49 12.53
C ARG A 71 -7.61 19.41 11.09
N LEU A 72 -6.70 19.51 10.11
CA LEU A 72 -7.07 19.41 8.69
C LEU A 72 -7.63 18.03 8.34
N GLY A 73 -6.96 16.97 8.79
CA GLY A 73 -7.38 15.59 8.57
C GLY A 73 -8.78 15.29 9.13
N ALA A 74 -9.09 15.79 10.33
CA ALA A 74 -10.40 15.60 10.95
C ALA A 74 -11.57 16.10 10.10
N LEU A 75 -11.36 17.15 9.29
CA LEU A 75 -12.39 17.66 8.36
C LEU A 75 -12.76 16.59 7.32
N PHE A 76 -11.79 15.84 6.81
CA PHE A 76 -12.02 14.78 5.84
C PHE A 76 -12.59 13.52 6.48
N ALA A 77 -12.05 13.10 7.63
CA ALA A 77 -12.57 11.96 8.37
C ALA A 77 -14.07 12.10 8.70
N ALA A 78 -14.52 13.31 9.04
CA ALA A 78 -15.93 13.60 9.33
C ALA A 78 -16.87 13.34 8.14
N GLN A 79 -16.37 13.50 6.91
CA GLN A 79 -17.14 13.35 5.67
C GLN A 79 -17.18 11.92 5.14
N THR A 80 -16.41 11.00 5.73
CA THR A 80 -16.36 9.60 5.28
C THR A 80 -17.68 8.88 5.54
N THR A 81 -18.04 7.91 4.69
CA THR A 81 -19.19 7.03 4.93
C THR A 81 -18.81 5.85 5.83
N ARG A 82 -17.52 5.56 5.96
CA ARG A 82 -16.94 4.47 6.76
C ARG A 82 -16.87 4.80 8.25
N LYS A 83 -18.02 4.91 8.93
CA LYS A 83 -18.14 5.40 10.32
C LYS A 83 -17.40 4.59 11.40
N ASN A 84 -17.11 3.32 11.14
CA ASN A 84 -16.41 2.44 12.09
C ASN A 84 -14.89 2.46 11.91
N ILE A 85 -14.37 3.14 10.89
CA ILE A 85 -12.93 3.22 10.66
C ILE A 85 -12.33 4.31 11.56
N PRO A 86 -11.34 3.96 12.41
CA PRO A 86 -10.68 4.91 13.28
C PRO A 86 -9.62 5.70 12.51
N PHE A 87 -10.04 6.68 11.72
CA PHE A 87 -9.12 7.57 11.00
C PHE A 87 -8.17 8.27 11.97
N SER A 88 -6.87 8.20 11.67
CA SER A 88 -5.82 8.86 12.45
C SER A 88 -4.81 9.50 11.54
N TYR A 89 -4.36 10.71 11.86
CA TYR A 89 -3.41 11.47 11.06
C TYR A 89 -2.14 11.70 11.88
N THR A 90 -1.05 11.10 11.44
CA THR A 90 0.22 11.05 12.19
C THR A 90 1.33 11.69 11.38
N VAL A 91 2.12 12.55 12.02
CA VAL A 91 3.31 13.13 11.40
C VAL A 91 4.53 12.31 11.78
N LEU A 92 5.27 11.81 10.79
CA LEU A 92 6.50 11.06 10.98
C LEU A 92 7.71 12.00 10.81
N GLN A 93 8.65 11.94 11.74
CA GLN A 93 9.85 12.78 11.78
C GLN A 93 10.85 12.34 10.70
N ASN A 94 10.60 12.78 9.47
CA ASN A 94 11.40 12.48 8.29
C ASN A 94 11.55 13.72 7.39
N ASP A 95 12.70 14.39 7.50
CA ASP A 95 13.02 15.57 6.71
C ASP A 95 13.68 15.24 5.35
N LYS A 96 13.87 13.94 5.06
CA LYS A 96 14.55 13.48 3.84
C LYS A 96 13.56 13.07 2.75
N VAL A 97 12.45 12.46 3.13
CA VAL A 97 11.50 11.85 2.18
C VAL A 97 10.23 12.69 2.13
N LEU A 98 9.91 13.26 0.96
CA LEU A 98 8.63 13.92 0.71
C LEU A 98 7.57 12.83 0.48
N ASN A 99 6.70 12.59 1.47
CA ASN A 99 5.68 11.56 1.34
C ASN A 99 4.47 11.79 2.25
N ALA A 100 3.33 11.28 1.80
CA ALA A 100 2.13 10.99 2.59
C ALA A 100 1.62 9.63 2.17
N PHE A 101 1.00 8.86 3.06
CA PHE A 101 0.38 7.60 2.69
C PHE A 101 -0.68 7.15 3.68
N ALA A 102 -1.71 6.51 3.15
CA ALA A 102 -2.70 5.77 3.93
C ALA A 102 -2.27 4.31 4.15
N ALA A 103 -2.58 3.78 5.33
CA ALA A 103 -2.62 2.35 5.60
C ALA A 103 -4.08 1.87 5.63
N PRO A 104 -4.34 0.56 5.45
CA PRO A 104 -5.67 -0.01 5.64
C PRO A 104 -6.25 0.39 7.00
N GLY A 105 -7.57 0.58 7.09
CA GLY A 105 -8.21 0.66 8.40
C GLY A 105 -8.04 1.98 9.15
N GLY A 106 -7.61 3.05 8.48
CA GLY A 106 -7.71 4.43 9.01
C GLY A 106 -6.41 5.20 9.23
N PRO A 107 -5.23 4.60 9.46
CA PRO A 107 -4.01 5.38 9.66
C PRO A 107 -3.55 6.09 8.40
N ILE A 108 -3.27 7.38 8.52
CA ILE A 108 -2.71 8.23 7.48
C ILE A 108 -1.46 8.88 8.06
N PHE A 109 -0.38 8.82 7.29
CA PHE A 109 0.93 9.32 7.69
C PHE A 109 1.36 10.43 6.74
N VAL A 110 2.05 11.41 7.30
CA VAL A 110 2.67 12.50 6.53
C VAL A 110 4.08 12.73 7.06
N THR A 111 5.06 12.96 6.19
CA THR A 111 6.42 13.26 6.64
C THR A 111 6.60 14.74 6.96
N THR A 112 7.50 15.07 7.89
CA THR A 112 7.88 16.46 8.17
C THR A 112 8.41 17.18 6.93
N LYS A 113 9.11 16.46 6.02
CA LYS A 113 9.51 16.99 4.72
C LYS A 113 8.32 17.49 3.91
N LEU A 114 7.25 16.71 3.75
CA LEU A 114 6.07 17.14 3.01
C LEU A 114 5.43 18.39 3.63
N ILE A 115 5.28 18.41 4.96
CA ILE A 115 4.74 19.59 5.67
C ILE A 115 5.57 20.85 5.39
N SER A 116 6.89 20.72 5.35
CA SER A 116 7.81 21.84 5.08
C SER A 116 7.82 22.28 3.61
N THR A 117 7.38 21.42 2.69
CA THR A 117 7.34 21.71 1.25
C THR A 117 5.99 22.29 0.81
N ALA A 118 4.89 21.94 1.49
CA ALA A 118 3.57 22.49 1.20
C ALA A 118 3.55 24.01 1.45
N ALA A 119 3.16 24.80 0.45
CA ALA A 119 3.19 26.26 0.53
C ALA A 119 2.12 26.83 1.48
N ASN A 120 1.01 26.09 1.68
CA ASN A 120 -0.12 26.52 2.49
C ASN A 120 -0.95 25.33 3.02
N ASP A 121 -1.98 25.62 3.82
CA ASP A 121 -2.90 24.62 4.36
C ASP A 121 -3.74 23.93 3.27
N ALA A 122 -4.01 24.59 2.14
CA ALA A 122 -4.84 24.02 1.08
C ALA A 122 -4.12 22.88 0.35
N GLU A 123 -2.82 23.02 0.07
CA GLU A 123 -2.00 21.94 -0.51
C GLU A 123 -1.89 20.75 0.43
N LEU A 124 -1.64 21.00 1.72
CA LEU A 124 -1.61 19.94 2.72
C LEU A 124 -2.99 19.26 2.85
N ALA A 125 -4.07 20.03 2.85
CA ALA A 125 -5.42 19.52 2.91
C ALA A 125 -5.77 18.68 1.68
N TYR A 126 -5.34 19.07 0.48
CA TYR A 126 -5.51 18.28 -0.74
C TYR A 126 -4.89 16.89 -0.57
N VAL A 127 -3.64 16.81 -0.09
CA VAL A 127 -2.94 15.53 0.14
C VAL A 127 -3.66 14.69 1.19
N LEU A 128 -4.04 15.27 2.33
CA LEU A 128 -4.75 14.53 3.38
C LEU A 128 -6.13 14.04 2.93
N GLY A 129 -6.84 14.83 2.13
CA GLY A 129 -8.11 14.45 1.51
C GLY A 129 -7.94 13.31 0.50
N HIS A 130 -6.88 13.36 -0.31
CA HIS A 130 -6.52 12.30 -1.25
C HIS A 130 -6.30 10.97 -0.53
N GLU A 131 -5.45 10.96 0.51
CA GLU A 131 -5.16 9.75 1.30
C GLU A 131 -6.41 9.22 2.04
N THR A 132 -7.24 10.13 2.57
CA THR A 132 -8.53 9.74 3.18
C THR A 132 -9.43 9.05 2.15
N GLY A 133 -9.44 9.54 0.91
CA GLY A 133 -10.18 8.95 -0.20
C GLY A 133 -9.73 7.53 -0.57
N HIS A 134 -8.44 7.20 -0.43
CA HIS A 134 -7.95 5.84 -0.63
C HIS A 134 -8.52 4.84 0.37
N ILE A 135 -8.64 5.24 1.63
CA ILE A 135 -9.24 4.41 2.69
C ILE A 135 -10.75 4.32 2.48
N GLU A 136 -11.43 5.43 2.18
CA GLU A 136 -12.87 5.46 1.89
C GLU A 136 -13.23 4.47 0.76
N ARG A 137 -12.44 4.46 -0.32
CA ARG A 137 -12.66 3.58 -1.48
C ARG A 137 -12.02 2.20 -1.36
N LYS A 138 -11.41 1.86 -0.23
CA LYS A 138 -10.73 0.58 0.03
C LYS A 138 -9.66 0.25 -1.02
N HIS A 139 -8.99 1.25 -1.60
CA HIS A 139 -8.01 1.02 -2.68
C HIS A 139 -6.88 0.06 -2.24
N ILE A 140 -6.37 0.22 -1.02
CA ILE A 140 -5.29 -0.61 -0.49
C ILE A 140 -5.73 -2.06 -0.31
N VAL A 141 -6.90 -2.28 0.32
CA VAL A 141 -7.49 -3.61 0.50
C VAL A 141 -7.74 -4.30 -0.84
N ASN A 142 -8.29 -3.56 -1.80
CA ASN A 142 -8.61 -4.08 -3.13
C ASN A 142 -7.35 -4.41 -3.95
N ALA A 143 -6.31 -3.59 -3.85
CA ALA A 143 -5.04 -3.84 -4.52
C ALA A 143 -4.35 -5.09 -3.98
N VAL A 144 -4.32 -5.26 -2.66
CA VAL A 144 -3.75 -6.47 -2.03
C VAL A 144 -4.56 -7.70 -2.41
N ALA A 145 -5.90 -7.61 -2.40
CA ALA A 145 -6.77 -8.67 -2.89
C ALA A 145 -6.55 -9.00 -4.37
N LYS A 146 -6.26 -8.00 -5.21
CA LYS A 146 -5.96 -8.19 -6.64
C LYS A 146 -4.61 -8.85 -6.87
N GLN A 147 -3.58 -8.49 -6.11
CA GLN A 147 -2.26 -9.11 -6.21
C GLN A 147 -2.26 -10.60 -5.81
N GLN A 148 -3.21 -11.03 -4.98
CA GLN A 148 -3.42 -12.47 -4.69
C GLN A 148 -3.95 -13.23 -5.90
N LYS A 149 -4.87 -12.65 -6.68
CA LYS A 149 -5.47 -13.30 -7.86
C LYS A 149 -4.43 -13.67 -8.92
N VAL A 150 -3.32 -12.92 -8.97
CA VAL A 150 -2.23 -13.15 -9.92
C VAL A 150 -1.11 -14.01 -9.34
N GLY A 151 -1.29 -14.62 -8.15
CA GLY A 151 -0.34 -15.56 -7.55
C GLY A 151 0.98 -14.93 -7.05
N LEU A 152 1.13 -13.61 -7.18
CA LEU A 152 2.36 -12.88 -6.89
C LEU A 152 2.51 -12.46 -5.41
N ALA A 153 1.47 -12.62 -4.58
CA ALA A 153 1.41 -11.97 -3.26
C ALA A 153 0.84 -12.85 -2.13
N ALA A 154 1.21 -14.13 -2.06
CA ALA A 154 0.78 -15.01 -0.96
C ALA A 154 1.20 -14.46 0.44
N GLY A 155 2.32 -13.74 0.53
CA GLY A 155 2.81 -13.13 1.78
C GLY A 155 2.01 -11.92 2.29
N ILE A 156 1.47 -11.11 1.36
CA ILE A 156 0.81 -9.82 1.67
C ILE A 156 -0.61 -10.00 2.23
N LEU A 157 -1.30 -11.07 1.83
CA LEU A 157 -2.58 -11.41 2.48
C LEU A 157 -2.35 -12.03 3.85
N GLY A 158 -1.33 -12.88 3.96
CA GLY A 158 -0.90 -13.44 5.23
C GLY A 158 -0.80 -12.32 6.26
N THR A 159 -0.11 -11.24 5.95
CA THR A 159 -0.01 -10.06 6.81
C THR A 159 -1.33 -9.37 7.10
N ILE A 160 -2.17 -9.09 6.10
CA ILE A 160 -3.46 -8.41 6.35
C ILE A 160 -4.39 -9.25 7.23
N LEU A 161 -4.29 -10.57 7.14
CA LEU A 161 -5.03 -11.51 7.98
C LEU A 161 -4.28 -11.87 9.29
N GLY A 162 -3.20 -11.14 9.64
CA GLY A 162 -2.43 -11.33 10.87
C GLY A 162 -1.48 -12.54 10.91
N ARG A 163 -1.15 -13.12 9.76
CA ARG A 163 -0.38 -14.36 9.53
C ARG A 163 0.93 -14.17 8.69
N GLY A 164 1.39 -12.95 8.42
CA GLY A 164 2.57 -12.68 7.56
C GLY A 164 3.53 -11.61 8.10
N LYS A 165 4.61 -11.29 7.35
CA LYS A 165 5.61 -10.26 7.71
C LYS A 165 5.18 -8.83 7.32
N SER A 166 4.89 -7.97 8.31
CA SER A 166 4.22 -6.65 8.16
C SER A 166 4.84 -5.64 7.17
N GLY A 167 6.08 -5.83 6.73
CA GLY A 167 6.75 -4.97 5.74
C GLY A 167 6.07 -4.97 4.36
N ASP A 168 5.45 -6.09 3.96
CA ASP A 168 4.88 -6.20 2.62
C ASP A 168 3.60 -5.36 2.45
N ILE A 169 2.84 -5.12 3.52
CA ILE A 169 1.65 -4.24 3.47
C ILE A 169 2.08 -2.79 3.24
N LEU A 170 3.13 -2.35 3.94
CA LEU A 170 3.62 -0.99 3.79
C LEU A 170 4.14 -0.78 2.37
N GLY A 171 4.86 -1.76 1.79
CA GLY A 171 5.25 -1.74 0.38
C GLY A 171 4.08 -1.64 -0.61
N ALA A 172 2.98 -2.35 -0.37
CA ALA A 172 1.78 -2.25 -1.20
C ALA A 172 1.05 -0.91 -1.03
N ALA A 173 0.88 -0.44 0.21
CA ALA A 173 0.25 0.83 0.53
C ALA A 173 1.02 2.01 -0.08
N THR A 174 2.34 2.02 0.12
CA THR A 174 3.24 2.98 -0.49
C THR A 174 3.20 2.90 -2.01
N ALA A 175 3.26 1.72 -2.64
CA ALA A 175 3.17 1.61 -4.09
C ALA A 175 1.85 2.16 -4.68
N ILE A 176 0.75 2.07 -3.95
CA ILE A 176 -0.55 2.64 -4.39
C ILE A 176 -0.54 4.16 -4.27
N THR A 177 0.03 4.69 -3.19
CA THR A 177 0.12 6.13 -2.98
C THR A 177 1.22 6.80 -3.82
N TYR A 178 2.33 6.10 -4.11
CA TYR A 178 3.44 6.62 -4.91
C TYR A 178 3.13 6.77 -6.40
N ASN A 179 2.11 6.08 -6.92
CA ASN A 179 1.79 6.09 -8.35
C ASN A 179 0.95 7.31 -8.80
N VAL A 180 0.86 8.39 -8.01
CA VAL A 180 -0.02 9.52 -8.33
C VAL A 180 0.58 10.92 -8.08
N TRP A 181 1.91 11.05 -7.99
CA TRP A 181 2.59 12.36 -7.99
C TRP A 181 3.08 12.72 -9.40
#